data_AF-A0A1A8EKZ1-F1
#
_entry.id   AF-A0A1A8EKZ1-F1
#
_cell.length_a   1.000
_cell.length_b   1.000
_cell.length_c   1.000
_cell.angle_alpha   90.00
_cell.angle_beta   90.00
_cell.angle_gamma   90.00
#
_symmetry.space_group_name_H-M   'P 1'
#
loop_
_entity.id
_entity.type
_entity.pdbx_description
1 polymer ?
#
loop_
_entity_poly.entity_id
_entity_poly.type
_entity_poly.pdbx_seq_one_letter_code
_entity_poly.pdbx_strand_id
1 'polypeptide(L)'
;MLNMDAFHGDLTDAVKVQVRKMNGDLVIIPGGMTSQPQLLDVVVNKPFKDNLRRRYTKWLLYGDHALTPSGKPPPPLYISFVD
;
A
#
# COMPACT_ATOMS: atom_id res chain seq x y z
N MET A 1 -16.86 -8.59 -7.84
CA MET A 1 -16.15 -7.49 -8.49
C MET A 1 -14.84 -7.24 -7.77
N LEU A 2 -13.72 -7.51 -8.43
CA LEU A 2 -12.35 -7.25 -7.98
C LEU A 2 -11.86 -6.01 -8.71
N ASN A 3 -11.43 -4.99 -7.95
CA ASN A 3 -10.93 -3.74 -8.50
C ASN A 3 -9.41 -3.71 -8.36
N MET A 4 -8.70 -3.63 -9.48
CA MET A 4 -7.23 -3.60 -9.53
C MET A 4 -6.78 -2.36 -10.29
N ASP A 5 -5.56 -1.91 -10.01
CA ASP A 5 -4.95 -0.85 -10.81
C ASP A 5 -4.52 -1.40 -12.18
N ALA A 6 -4.08 -0.52 -13.08
CA ALA A 6 -3.58 -0.91 -14.39
C ALA A 6 -2.14 -1.46 -14.36
N PHE A 7 -1.73 -2.13 -13.27
CA PHE A 7 -0.45 -2.80 -13.23
C PHE A 7 -0.36 -3.87 -14.32
N HIS A 8 0.77 -3.90 -15.05
CA HIS A 8 0.93 -4.79 -16.21
C HIS A 8 0.73 -6.28 -15.89
N GLY A 9 1.02 -6.71 -14.64
CA GLY A 9 0.78 -8.08 -14.20
C GLY A 9 -0.70 -8.47 -14.11
N ASP A 10 -1.56 -7.52 -13.70
CA ASP A 10 -2.99 -7.74 -13.51
C ASP A 10 -3.76 -7.75 -14.84
N LEU A 11 -3.15 -7.19 -15.89
CA LEU A 11 -3.71 -7.12 -17.24
C LEU A 11 -3.54 -8.41 -18.06
N THR A 12 -2.79 -9.39 -17.55
CA THR A 12 -2.51 -10.64 -18.26
C THR A 12 -3.77 -11.48 -18.48
N ASP A 13 -3.83 -12.20 -19.60
CA ASP A 13 -4.97 -13.06 -19.91
C ASP A 13 -5.12 -14.22 -18.91
N ALA A 14 -4.01 -14.69 -18.34
CA ALA A 14 -4.01 -15.69 -17.28
C ALA A 14 -4.79 -15.21 -16.05
N VAL A 15 -4.58 -13.95 -15.62
CA VAL A 15 -5.31 -13.34 -14.49
C VAL A 15 -6.79 -13.21 -14.83
N LYS A 16 -7.14 -12.67 -16.00
CA LYS A 16 -8.54 -12.53 -16.44
C LYS A 16 -9.28 -13.87 -16.48
N VAL A 17 -8.64 -14.91 -17.02
CA VAL A 17 -9.21 -16.26 -17.11
C VAL A 17 -9.44 -16.83 -15.71
N GLN A 18 -8.51 -16.65 -14.78
CA GLN A 18 -8.69 -17.16 -13.42
C GLN A 18 -9.78 -16.43 -12.64
N VAL A 19 -9.85 -15.10 -12.74
CA VAL A 19 -10.90 -14.34 -12.07
C VAL A 19 -12.29 -14.76 -12.56
N ARG A 20 -12.45 -14.99 -13.86
CA ARG A 20 -13.69 -15.55 -14.43
C ARG A 20 -14.00 -16.97 -13.94
N LYS A 21 -12.99 -17.85 -13.86
CA LYS A 21 -13.17 -19.22 -13.30
C LYS A 21 -13.64 -19.20 -11.85
N MET A 22 -13.25 -18.19 -11.08
CA MET A 22 -13.71 -17.97 -9.70
C MET A 22 -15.06 -17.26 -9.62
N ASN A 23 -15.78 -17.12 -10.74
CA ASN A 23 -17.06 -16.41 -10.85
C ASN A 23 -16.98 -14.94 -10.40
N GLY A 24 -15.83 -14.29 -10.65
CA GLY A 24 -15.57 -12.90 -10.34
C GLY A 24 -15.53 -12.01 -11.58
N ASP A 25 -15.93 -10.75 -11.41
CA ASP A 25 -15.71 -9.68 -12.39
C ASP A 25 -14.43 -8.91 -12.05
N LEU A 26 -13.55 -8.72 -13.03
CA LEU A 26 -12.35 -7.89 -12.90
C LEU A 26 -12.63 -6.49 -13.48
N VAL A 27 -12.38 -5.46 -12.67
CA VAL A 27 -12.44 -4.05 -13.06
C VAL A 27 -11.03 -3.47 -12.95
N ILE A 28 -10.56 -2.87 -14.04
CA ILE A 28 -9.24 -2.21 -14.09
C ILE A 28 -9.44 -0.70 -14.01
N ILE A 29 -8.80 -0.06 -13.04
CA ILE A 29 -8.69 1.40 -12.98
C ILE A 29 -7.46 1.83 -13.79
N PRO A 30 -7.64 2.62 -14.87
CA PRO A 30 -6.52 3.14 -15.64
C PRO A 30 -5.65 4.11 -14.81
N GLY A 31 -4.35 4.13 -15.13
CA GLY A 31 -3.39 5.04 -14.49
C GLY A 31 -3.80 6.51 -14.65
N GLY A 32 -3.58 7.32 -13.62
CA GLY A 32 -3.98 8.73 -13.58
C GLY A 32 -5.36 8.99 -12.96
N MET A 33 -6.10 7.93 -12.58
CA MET A 33 -7.30 8.05 -11.74
C MET A 33 -6.97 8.07 -10.24
N THR A 34 -5.86 8.70 -9.84
CA THR A 34 -5.42 8.80 -8.44
C THR A 34 -6.46 9.45 -7.51
N SER A 35 -7.41 10.20 -8.08
CA SER A 35 -8.53 10.78 -7.35
C SER A 35 -9.67 9.80 -7.03
N GLN A 36 -9.69 8.61 -7.62
CA GLN A 36 -10.65 7.54 -7.32
C GLN A 36 -10.10 6.68 -6.18
N PRO A 37 -10.70 6.72 -4.98
CA PRO A 37 -10.22 5.90 -3.87
C PRO A 37 -10.48 4.42 -4.16
N GLN A 38 -9.41 3.62 -4.27
CA GLN A 38 -9.55 2.16 -4.29
C GLN A 38 -9.98 1.68 -2.89
N LEU A 39 -10.94 0.74 -2.84
CA LEU A 39 -11.42 0.20 -1.56
C LEU A 39 -10.29 -0.38 -0.71
N LEU A 40 -9.34 -1.08 -1.34
CA LEU A 40 -8.15 -1.59 -0.65
C LEU A 40 -7.31 -0.46 -0.05
N ASP A 41 -7.13 0.64 -0.79
CA ASP A 41 -6.36 1.77 -0.32
C ASP A 41 -7.02 2.48 0.86
N VAL A 42 -8.33 2.68 0.81
CA VAL A 42 -9.06 3.40 1.86
C VAL A 42 -9.30 2.55 3.09
N VAL A 43 -9.73 1.30 2.91
CA VAL A 43 -10.21 0.45 4.00
C VAL A 43 -9.07 -0.34 4.64
N VAL A 44 -8.01 -0.64 3.89
CA VAL A 44 -6.90 -1.47 4.39
C VAL A 44 -5.59 -0.69 4.46
N ASN A 45 -5.11 -0.16 3.33
CA ASN A 45 -3.77 0.44 3.29
C ASN A 45 -3.69 1.71 4.13
N LYS A 46 -4.71 2.58 4.10
CA LYS A 46 -4.75 3.80 4.90
C LYS A 46 -4.70 3.52 6.40
N PRO A 47 -5.63 2.76 7.02
CA PRO A 47 -5.55 2.48 8.46
C PRO A 47 -4.29 1.69 8.84
N PHE A 48 -3.78 0.83 7.95
CA PHE A 48 -2.51 0.15 8.15
C PHE A 48 -1.34 1.15 8.22
N LYS A 49 -1.20 2.02 7.21
CA LYS A 49 -0.17 3.07 7.14
C LYS A 49 -0.28 4.03 8.32
N ASP A 50 -1.48 4.42 8.72
CA ASP A 50 -1.72 5.30 9.88
C ASP A 50 -1.28 4.66 11.19
N ASN A 51 -1.61 3.38 11.41
CA ASN A 51 -1.21 2.66 12.62
C ASN A 51 0.31 2.48 12.66
N LEU A 52 0.91 2.12 11.52
CA LEU A 52 2.35 1.99 11.39
C LEU A 52 3.06 3.31 11.67
N ARG A 53 2.58 4.42 11.11
CA ARG A 53 3.08 5.78 11.37
C ARG A 53 3.00 6.10 12.86
N ARG A 54 1.86 5.86 13.50
CA ARG A 54 1.68 6.09 14.94
C ARG A 54 2.66 5.29 15.78
N ARG A 55 2.84 4.00 15.50
CA ARG A 55 3.79 3.13 16.23
C ARG A 55 5.22 3.57 16.02
N TYR A 56 5.57 3.91 14.77
CA TYR A 56 6.90 4.41 14.43
C TYR A 56 7.20 5.73 15.13
N THR A 57 6.28 6.69 15.13
CA THR A 57 6.43 7.96 15.85
C THR A 57 6.57 7.74 17.36
N LYS A 58 5.78 6.83 17.94
CA LYS A 58 5.90 6.50 19.37
C LYS A 58 7.27 5.88 19.68
N TRP A 59 7.73 4.96 18.84
CA TRP A 59 9.07 4.40 18.97
C TRP A 59 10.09 5.52 18.84
N LEU A 60 10.08 6.34 17.78
CA LEU A 60 11.04 7.42 17.57
C LEU A 60 11.17 8.40 18.75
N LEU A 61 10.05 8.77 19.38
CA LEU A 61 10.02 9.77 20.46
C LEU A 61 10.34 9.20 21.85
N TYR A 62 10.01 7.94 22.12
CA TYR A 62 10.04 7.37 23.48
C TYR A 62 10.81 6.06 23.59
N GLY A 63 11.26 5.49 22.48
CA GLY A 63 12.09 4.29 22.45
C GLY A 63 13.54 4.58 22.82
N ASP A 64 14.19 3.58 23.40
CA ASP A 64 15.64 3.58 23.61
C ASP A 64 16.29 2.91 22.39
N HIS A 65 16.42 3.67 21.31
CA HIS A 65 17.02 3.21 20.06
C HIS A 65 18.35 3.90 19.83
N ALA A 66 19.37 3.08 19.60
CA ALA A 66 20.69 3.56 19.24
C ALA A 66 20.62 4.42 17.96
N LEU A 67 21.27 5.57 18.00
CA LEU A 67 21.44 6.40 16.82
C LEU A 67 22.26 5.64 15.78
N THR A 68 22.01 5.95 14.50
CA THR A 68 22.91 5.53 13.43
C THR A 68 24.31 6.08 13.68
N PRO A 69 25.36 5.51 13.07
CA PRO A 69 26.73 6.03 13.18
C PRO A 69 26.87 7.52 12.82
N SER A 70 25.96 8.05 12.00
CA SER A 70 25.88 9.47 11.63
C SER A 70 25.10 10.35 12.63
N GLY A 71 24.70 9.81 13.78
CA GLY A 71 23.92 10.52 14.80
C GLY A 71 22.44 10.74 14.42
N LYS A 72 21.96 10.14 13.33
CA LYS A 72 20.56 10.26 12.89
C LYS A 72 19.71 9.15 13.51
N PRO A 73 18.42 9.39 13.78
CA PRO A 73 17.49 8.32 14.08
C PRO A 73 17.51 7.26 12.96
N PRO A 74 17.26 5.98 13.26
CA PRO A 74 17.24 4.95 12.23
C PRO A 74 16.20 5.29 11.16
N PRO A 75 16.48 5.02 9.87
CA PRO A 75 15.54 5.32 8.82
C PRO A 75 14.22 4.56 9.05
N PRO A 76 13.06 5.14 8.72
CA PRO A 76 11.82 4.38 8.71
C PRO A 76 12.01 3.18 7.77
N LEU A 77 11.54 2.02 8.19
CA LEU A 77 11.42 0.86 7.30
C LEU A 77 10.66 1.32 6.06
N TYR A 78 11.34 1.27 4.92
CA TYR A 78 11.01 1.91 3.66
C TYR A 78 9.52 1.77 3.29
N ILE A 79 8.74 2.79 3.58
CA ILE A 79 7.43 3.03 2.95
C ILE A 79 7.50 4.48 2.48
N SER A 80 7.57 4.68 1.18
CA SER A 80 7.36 5.98 0.57
C SER A 80 5.96 6.46 0.94
N PHE A 81 5.88 7.44 1.84
CA PHE A 81 4.64 8.12 2.20
C PHE A 81 4.41 9.25 1.19
N VAL A 82 3.81 8.90 0.06
CA VAL A 82 3.16 9.87 -0.81
C VAL A 82 1.66 9.60 -0.65
N ASP A 83 0.93 10.62 -0.19
CA ASP A 83 -0.53 10.65 -0.17
C ASP A 83 -1.09 10.77 -1.60
#